data_AF-A0ABD0RTD5-F1
#
_entry.id   AF-A0ABD0RTD5-F1
#
_cell.length_a   1.000
_cell.length_b   1.000
_cell.length_c   1.000
_cell.angle_alpha   90.00
_cell.angle_beta   90.00
_cell.angle_gamma   90.00
#
_symmetry.space_group_name_H-M   'P 1'
#
loop_
_entity.id
_entity.type
_entity.pdbx_description
1 polymer ?
#
loop_
_entity_poly.entity_id
_entity_poly.type
_entity_poly.pdbx_seq_one_letter_code
_entity_poly.pdbx_strand_id
1 'polypeptide(L)'
;SRARLTMVNTVSKMRGQVKSPGYPQAEGLLGECMLKYGKDMGEDTNFGGALVEMGEAMKRLAEVKDSLDIDVKQNFIDPFQTIVDKDLKDIQHHLKKLEGRRLDYDYKKKRQGKIPDEELRLAAEKFEETKDAAETSMQNLLDTD
;
A
#
# COMPACT_ATOMS: atom_id res chain seq x y z
N SER A 1 -2.20 15.50 4.98
CA SER A 1 -2.83 14.22 5.37
C SER A 1 -2.16 13.03 4.70
N ARG A 2 -2.15 12.90 3.36
CA ARG A 2 -1.55 11.74 2.64
C ARG A 2 -0.05 11.49 2.88
N ALA A 3 0.80 12.52 2.82
CA ALA A 3 2.25 12.38 2.94
C ALA A 3 2.74 11.87 4.32
N ARG A 4 1.89 11.92 5.36
CA ARG A 4 2.27 11.49 6.72
C ARG A 4 1.94 10.03 7.00
N LEU A 5 0.87 9.51 6.40
CA LEU A 5 0.50 8.09 6.52
C LEU A 5 1.58 7.16 5.94
N THR A 6 2.27 7.62 4.88
CA THR A 6 3.39 6.91 4.25
C THR A 6 4.61 6.74 5.18
N MET A 7 4.72 7.52 6.27
CA MET A 7 5.84 7.46 7.21
C MET A 7 5.60 6.60 8.46
N VAL A 8 4.45 5.93 8.58
CA VAL A 8 4.15 5.03 9.71
C VAL A 8 4.78 3.66 9.47
N ASN A 9 6.12 3.59 9.52
CA ASN A 9 6.87 2.34 9.39
C ASN A 9 7.32 1.81 10.75
N THR A 10 6.66 0.72 11.18
CA THR A 10 7.25 -0.46 11.86
C THR A 10 7.80 -0.34 13.30
N VAL A 11 8.13 0.84 13.85
CA VAL A 11 8.87 0.93 15.14
C VAL A 11 7.98 0.87 16.39
N SER A 12 6.67 1.02 16.27
CA SER A 12 5.77 1.18 17.44
C SER A 12 5.50 -0.13 18.22
N LYS A 13 5.80 -1.31 17.67
CA LYS A 13 5.47 -2.61 18.32
C LYS A 13 6.43 -3.05 19.44
N MET A 14 7.64 -2.51 19.55
CA MET A 14 8.65 -3.01 20.52
C MET A 14 8.70 -2.26 21.87
N ARG A 15 8.03 -1.11 22.02
CA ARG A 15 8.23 -0.23 23.19
C ARG A 15 6.97 0.14 23.98
N GLY A 16 5.81 -0.42 23.67
CA GLY A 16 4.56 -0.09 24.38
C GLY A 16 4.19 1.39 24.31
N GLN A 17 4.77 2.14 23.37
CA GLN A 17 4.44 3.53 23.14
C GLN A 17 3.21 3.61 22.23
N VAL A 18 2.25 4.40 22.68
CA VAL A 18 0.97 4.69 22.04
C VAL A 18 1.14 4.78 20.53
N LYS A 19 0.28 4.04 19.83
CA LYS A 19 0.10 3.99 18.38
C LYS A 19 -0.31 5.37 17.83
N SER A 20 0.52 6.38 17.96
CA SER A 20 0.25 7.69 17.38
C SER A 20 0.89 7.72 15.99
N PRO A 21 0.14 8.08 14.93
CA PRO A 21 0.64 8.20 13.55
C PRO A 21 1.74 9.26 13.35
N GLY A 22 2.19 9.93 14.41
CA GLY A 22 3.16 11.03 14.34
C GLY A 22 2.55 12.34 13.82
N TYR A 23 1.22 12.42 13.75
CA TYR A 23 0.48 13.64 13.44
C TYR A 23 -0.77 13.76 14.33
N PRO A 24 -1.17 15.00 14.70
CA PRO A 24 -2.36 15.20 15.51
C PRO A 24 -3.62 14.97 14.67
N GLN A 25 -4.61 14.30 15.26
CA GLN A 25 -5.97 14.24 14.71
C GLN A 25 -6.72 15.54 14.98
N ALA A 26 -7.59 15.95 14.07
CA ALA A 26 -8.35 17.18 14.18
C ALA A 26 -9.25 17.17 15.43
N GLU A 27 -9.86 16.03 15.72
CA GLU A 27 -10.67 15.76 16.90
C GLU A 27 -9.83 15.90 18.18
N GLY A 28 -8.57 15.47 18.14
CA GLY A 28 -7.64 15.60 19.27
C GLY A 28 -7.29 17.06 19.56
N LEU A 29 -7.04 17.86 18.52
CA LEU A 29 -6.79 19.30 18.62
C LEU A 29 -8.03 20.06 19.11
N LEU A 30 -9.20 19.72 18.59
CA LEU A 30 -10.48 20.29 19.04
C LEU A 30 -10.71 19.98 20.51
N GLY A 31 -10.48 18.73 20.92
CA GLY A 31 -10.58 18.30 22.31
C GLY A 31 -9.64 19.06 23.23
N GLU A 32 -8.40 19.34 22.81
CA GLU A 32 -7.46 20.18 23.57
C GLU A 32 -7.97 21.61 23.77
N CYS A 33 -8.53 22.22 22.72
CA CYS A 33 -9.11 23.56 22.83
C CYS A 33 -10.31 23.56 23.76
N MET A 34 -11.22 22.59 23.64
CA MET A 34 -12.40 22.46 24.50
C MET A 34 -12.02 22.27 25.97
N LEU A 35 -11.05 21.39 26.27
CA LEU A 35 -10.55 21.18 27.63
C LEU A 35 -9.91 22.43 28.21
N LYS A 36 -9.08 23.13 27.42
CA LYS A 36 -8.41 24.35 27.86
C LYS A 36 -9.42 25.44 28.19
N TYR A 37 -10.27 25.79 27.24
CA TYR A 37 -11.19 26.91 27.42
C TYR A 37 -12.37 26.59 28.32
N GLY A 38 -12.76 25.32 28.45
CA GLY A 38 -13.73 24.88 29.46
C GLY A 38 -13.23 25.10 30.88
N LYS A 39 -11.94 24.80 31.13
CA LYS A 39 -11.27 25.07 32.41
C LYS A 39 -11.10 26.56 32.68
N ASP A 40 -10.63 27.31 31.68
CA ASP A 40 -10.46 28.76 31.81
C ASP A 40 -11.79 29.48 32.09
N MET A 41 -12.91 28.94 31.60
CA MET A 41 -14.26 29.45 31.83
C MET A 41 -14.83 29.11 33.21
N GLY A 42 -14.29 28.09 33.88
CA GLY A 42 -14.82 27.53 35.12
C GLY A 42 -15.69 26.30 34.85
N GLU A 43 -15.24 25.14 35.35
CA GLU A 43 -15.93 23.85 35.18
C GLU A 43 -17.28 23.79 35.92
N ASP A 44 -17.47 24.67 36.91
CA ASP A 44 -18.71 24.87 37.66
C ASP A 44 -19.79 25.62 36.86
N THR A 45 -19.41 26.27 35.76
CA THR A 45 -20.37 26.86 34.83
C THR A 45 -20.98 25.78 33.94
N ASN A 46 -22.27 25.94 33.60
CA ASN A 46 -22.97 24.98 32.73
C ASN A 46 -22.23 24.71 31.41
N PHE A 47 -21.65 25.76 30.81
CA PHE A 47 -20.96 25.62 29.53
C PHE A 47 -19.49 25.19 29.69
N GLY A 48 -18.79 25.65 30.72
CA GLY A 48 -17.41 25.23 31.01
C GLY A 48 -17.31 23.74 31.32
N GLY A 49 -18.19 23.21 32.18
CA GLY A 49 -18.29 21.77 32.45
C GLY A 49 -18.62 20.96 31.19
N ALA A 50 -19.60 21.40 30.39
CA ALA A 50 -19.95 20.74 29.13
C ALA A 50 -18.80 20.74 28.11
N LEU A 51 -18.01 21.82 28.03
CA LEU A 51 -16.81 21.88 27.19
C LEU A 51 -15.75 20.87 27.64
N VAL A 52 -15.56 20.70 28.95
CA VAL A 52 -14.61 19.70 29.47
C VAL A 52 -15.06 18.28 29.11
N GLU A 53 -16.33 17.93 29.35
CA GLU A 53 -16.88 16.60 29.01
C GLU A 53 -16.75 16.30 27.51
N MET A 54 -17.13 17.26 26.66
CA MET A 54 -17.01 17.12 25.20
C MET A 54 -15.54 17.04 24.76
N GLY A 55 -14.65 17.78 25.42
CA GLY A 55 -13.22 17.74 25.16
C GLY A 55 -12.61 16.35 25.41
N GLU A 56 -13.00 15.68 26.49
CA GLU A 56 -12.60 14.30 26.78
C GLU A 56 -13.16 13.31 25.73
N ALA A 57 -14.43 13.47 25.34
CA ALA A 57 -15.04 12.65 24.31
C ALA A 57 -14.31 12.79 22.96
N MET A 58 -13.95 14.02 22.59
CA MET A 58 -13.16 14.30 21.37
C MET A 58 -11.76 13.69 21.42
N LYS A 59 -11.11 13.67 22.61
CA LYS A 59 -9.84 12.96 22.81
C LYS A 59 -9.97 11.46 22.55
N ARG A 60 -11.00 10.81 23.09
CA ARG A 60 -11.27 9.37 22.82
C ARG A 60 -11.55 9.11 21.34
N LEU A 61 -12.29 10.01 20.68
CA LEU A 61 -12.55 9.92 19.24
C LEU A 61 -11.26 9.98 18.42
N ALA A 62 -10.31 10.84 18.81
CA ALA A 62 -8.99 10.91 18.18
C ALA A 62 -8.22 9.58 18.28
N GLU A 63 -8.27 8.89 19.42
CA GLU A 63 -7.61 7.59 19.61
C GLU A 63 -8.22 6.49 18.73
N VAL A 64 -9.56 6.49 18.59
CA VAL A 64 -10.25 5.57 17.68
C VAL A 64 -9.87 5.86 16.23
N LYS A 65 -9.77 7.13 15.85
CA LYS A 65 -9.36 7.55 14.51
C LYS A 65 -7.92 7.18 14.20
N ASP A 66 -6.99 7.36 15.14
CA ASP A 66 -5.60 6.89 15.02
C ASP A 66 -5.55 5.37 14.79
N SER A 67 -6.37 4.62 15.53
CA SER A 67 -6.47 3.17 15.38
C SER A 67 -7.00 2.76 14.01
N LEU A 68 -8.03 3.46 13.50
CA LEU A 68 -8.57 3.24 12.16
C LEU A 68 -7.55 3.54 11.07
N ASP A 69 -6.84 4.66 11.17
CA ASP A 69 -5.80 5.06 10.20
C ASP A 69 -4.70 3.97 10.10
N ILE A 70 -4.28 3.43 11.25
CA ILE A 70 -3.27 2.37 11.31
C ILE A 70 -3.81 1.05 10.74
N ASP A 71 -5.04 0.68 11.10
CA ASP A 71 -5.68 -0.54 10.62
C ASP A 71 -5.82 -0.54 9.10
N VAL A 72 -6.37 0.53 8.53
CA VAL A 72 -6.49 0.71 7.07
C VAL A 72 -5.12 0.73 6.41
N LYS A 73 -4.13 1.38 7.02
CA LYS A 73 -2.76 1.39 6.48
C LYS A 73 -2.18 -0.02 6.39
N GLN A 74 -2.24 -0.80 7.48
CA GLN A 74 -1.59 -2.11 7.58
C GLN A 74 -2.34 -3.22 6.88
N ASN A 75 -3.67 -3.19 6.92
CA ASN A 75 -4.51 -4.31 6.47
C ASN A 75 -5.14 -4.07 5.10
N PHE A 76 -5.01 -2.87 4.55
CA PHE A 76 -5.51 -2.55 3.22
C PHE A 76 -4.43 -1.90 2.36
N ILE A 77 -3.92 -0.72 2.74
CA ILE A 77 -3.01 0.05 1.88
C ILE A 77 -1.69 -0.69 1.63
N ASP A 78 -1.05 -1.24 2.65
CA ASP A 78 0.24 -1.93 2.53
C ASP A 78 0.17 -3.23 1.70
N PRO A 79 -0.82 -4.11 1.89
CA PRO A 79 -1.05 -5.25 1.00
C PRO A 79 -1.24 -4.83 -0.46
N PHE A 80 -2.09 -3.83 -0.73
CA PHE A 80 -2.28 -3.32 -2.10
C PHE A 80 -1.00 -2.71 -2.69
N GLN A 81 -0.23 -1.98 -1.87
CA GLN A 81 1.04 -1.43 -2.30
C GLN A 81 2.03 -2.54 -2.68
N THR A 82 2.03 -3.67 -1.94
CA THR A 82 2.85 -4.84 -2.26
C THR A 82 2.45 -5.45 -3.60
N ILE A 83 1.15 -5.62 -3.86
CA ILE A 83 0.65 -6.11 -5.15
C ILE A 83 1.15 -5.22 -6.30
N VAL A 84 1.06 -3.89 -6.13
CA VAL A 84 1.49 -2.93 -7.16
C VAL A 84 3.00 -2.95 -7.35
N ASP A 85 3.77 -2.90 -6.26
CA ASP A 85 5.22 -2.72 -6.32
C ASP A 85 6.00 -4.00 -6.59
N LYS A 86 5.39 -5.16 -6.41
CA LYS A 86 6.01 -6.46 -6.62
C LYS A 86 5.28 -7.21 -7.73
N ASP A 87 4.09 -7.72 -7.47
CA ASP A 87 3.45 -8.71 -8.33
C ASP A 87 3.12 -8.14 -9.72
N LEU A 88 2.52 -6.93 -9.77
CA LEU A 88 2.23 -6.25 -11.03
C LEU A 88 3.50 -5.81 -11.78
N LYS A 89 4.55 -5.39 -11.06
CA LYS A 89 5.84 -5.04 -11.70
C LYS A 89 6.53 -6.27 -12.28
N ASP A 90 6.48 -7.40 -11.59
CA ASP A 90 7.05 -8.66 -12.06
C ASP A 90 6.30 -9.17 -13.29
N ILE A 91 4.96 -9.15 -13.29
CA ILE A 91 4.14 -9.46 -14.47
C ILE A 91 4.50 -8.53 -15.63
N GLN A 92 4.61 -7.22 -15.39
CA GLN A 92 4.99 -6.25 -16.41
C GLN A 92 6.38 -6.56 -17.00
N HIS A 93 7.33 -6.97 -16.15
CA HIS A 93 8.65 -7.40 -16.60
C HIS A 93 8.59 -8.64 -17.50
N HIS A 94 7.84 -9.67 -17.09
CA HIS A 94 7.67 -10.89 -17.87
C HIS A 94 7.01 -10.62 -19.22
N LEU A 95 5.93 -9.83 -19.26
CA LEU A 95 5.25 -9.45 -20.50
C LEU A 95 6.15 -8.66 -21.45
N LYS A 96 6.95 -7.72 -20.93
CA LYS A 96 7.91 -6.97 -21.75
C LYS A 96 8.98 -7.89 -22.34
N LYS A 97 9.47 -8.85 -21.57
CA LYS A 97 10.46 -9.83 -22.03
C LYS A 97 9.87 -10.78 -23.07
N LEU A 98 8.64 -11.24 -22.85
CA LEU A 98 7.88 -12.08 -23.77
C LEU A 98 7.71 -11.40 -25.13
N GLU A 99 7.30 -10.13 -25.16
CA GLU A 99 7.14 -9.39 -26.43
C GLU A 99 8.46 -9.31 -27.20
N GLY A 100 9.58 -9.08 -26.51
CA GLY A 100 10.91 -9.11 -27.12
C GLY A 100 11.27 -10.49 -27.72
N ARG A 101 10.95 -11.58 -27.02
CA ARG A 101 11.19 -12.95 -27.53
C ARG A 101 10.27 -13.31 -28.69
N ARG A 102 9.01 -12.89 -28.63
CA ARG A 102 8.02 -13.06 -29.70
C ARG A 102 8.51 -12.40 -30.99
N LEU A 103 8.98 -11.16 -30.91
CA LEU A 103 9.53 -10.42 -32.05
C LEU A 103 10.80 -11.08 -32.62
N ASP A 104 11.72 -11.55 -31.78
CA ASP A 104 12.93 -12.27 -32.22
C ASP A 104 12.59 -13.58 -32.95
N TYR A 105 11.68 -14.37 -32.37
CA TYR A 105 11.21 -15.61 -32.97
C TYR A 105 10.50 -15.36 -34.31
N ASP A 106 9.59 -14.39 -34.38
CA ASP A 106 8.89 -14.02 -35.62
C ASP A 106 9.87 -13.60 -36.72
N TYR A 107 10.88 -12.80 -36.38
CA TYR A 107 11.92 -12.37 -37.31
C TYR A 107 12.70 -13.56 -37.87
N LYS A 108 13.15 -14.46 -37.00
CA LYS A 108 13.92 -15.66 -37.38
C LYS A 108 13.09 -16.64 -38.19
N LYS A 109 11.82 -16.85 -37.81
CA LYS A 109 10.88 -17.72 -38.51
C LYS A 109 10.65 -17.25 -39.95
N LYS A 110 10.52 -15.94 -40.19
CA LYS A 110 10.43 -15.38 -41.55
C LYS A 110 11.69 -15.61 -42.40
N ARG A 111 12.82 -15.89 -41.77
CA ARG A 111 14.11 -16.16 -42.43
C ARG A 111 14.50 -17.64 -42.39
N GLN A 112 13.57 -18.55 -42.12
CA GLN A 112 13.81 -19.98 -42.14
C GLN A 112 14.47 -20.43 -43.46
N GLY A 113 15.48 -21.29 -43.37
CA GLY A 113 16.33 -21.69 -44.50
C GLY A 113 17.46 -20.70 -44.84
N LYS A 114 17.47 -19.49 -44.26
CA LYS A 114 18.58 -18.51 -44.34
C LYS A 114 19.34 -18.35 -43.02
N ILE A 115 18.88 -18.98 -41.95
CA ILE A 115 19.50 -19.02 -40.63
C ILE A 115 19.64 -20.48 -40.19
N PRO A 116 20.59 -20.79 -39.30
CA PRO A 116 20.73 -22.14 -38.75
C PRO A 116 19.45 -22.60 -38.03
N ASP A 117 19.02 -23.83 -38.26
CA ASP A 117 17.82 -24.39 -37.63
C ASP A 117 17.91 -24.39 -36.10
N GLU A 118 19.11 -24.59 -35.55
CA GLU A 118 19.34 -24.52 -34.11
C GLU A 118 19.07 -23.12 -33.54
N GLU A 119 19.39 -22.06 -34.30
CA GLU A 119 19.11 -20.70 -33.86
C GLU A 119 17.61 -20.40 -33.84
N LEU A 120 16.87 -20.93 -34.82
CA LEU A 120 15.40 -20.84 -34.86
C LEU A 120 14.76 -21.65 -33.72
N ARG A 121 15.27 -22.85 -33.44
CA ARG A 121 14.83 -23.72 -32.35
C ARG A 121 15.01 -23.03 -30.99
N LEU A 122 16.21 -22.49 -30.73
CA LEU A 122 16.52 -21.75 -29.49
C LEU A 122 15.66 -20.50 -29.32
N ALA A 123 15.31 -19.81 -30.41
CA ALA A 123 14.41 -18.66 -30.35
C ALA A 123 12.97 -19.06 -29.97
N ALA A 124 12.50 -20.21 -30.49
CA ALA A 124 11.20 -20.77 -30.14
C ALA A 124 11.16 -21.21 -28.67
N GLU A 125 12.17 -21.93 -28.19
CA GLU A 125 12.28 -22.37 -26.79
C GLU A 125 12.26 -21.17 -25.84
N LYS A 126 13.08 -20.15 -26.09
CA LYS A 126 13.12 -18.94 -25.26
C LYS A 126 11.81 -18.17 -25.28
N PHE A 127 11.06 -18.20 -26.38
CA PHE A 127 9.74 -17.59 -26.45
C PHE A 127 8.76 -18.34 -25.55
N GLU A 128 8.67 -19.67 -25.67
CA GLU A 128 7.77 -20.50 -24.86
C GLU A 128 8.11 -20.40 -23.36
N GLU A 129 9.39 -20.48 -22.99
CA GLU A 129 9.84 -20.29 -21.60
C GLU A 129 9.38 -18.94 -21.01
N THR A 130 9.47 -17.86 -21.80
CA THR A 130 9.01 -16.54 -21.33
C THR A 130 7.49 -16.41 -21.30
N LYS A 131 6.79 -17.17 -22.14
CA LYS A 131 5.33 -17.21 -22.17
C LYS A 131 4.80 -17.93 -20.94
N ASP A 132 5.34 -19.10 -20.63
CA ASP A 132 4.99 -19.88 -19.44
C ASP A 132 5.27 -19.10 -18.16
N ALA A 133 6.39 -18.38 -18.10
CA ALA A 133 6.70 -17.52 -16.95
C ALA A 133 5.70 -16.36 -16.79
N ALA A 134 5.31 -15.70 -17.89
CA ALA A 134 4.31 -14.65 -17.86
C ALA A 134 2.94 -15.20 -17.42
N GLU A 135 2.48 -16.30 -18.01
CA GLU A 135 1.21 -16.96 -17.68
C GLU A 135 1.17 -17.38 -16.21
N THR A 136 2.22 -18.04 -15.73
CA THR A 136 2.32 -18.46 -14.32
C THR A 136 2.27 -17.26 -13.37
N SER A 137 2.99 -16.17 -13.69
CA SER A 137 2.97 -14.97 -12.84
C SER A 137 1.60 -14.29 -12.79
N MET A 138 0.87 -14.26 -13.91
CA MET A 138 -0.50 -13.74 -13.98
C MET A 138 -1.48 -14.63 -13.22
N GLN A 139 -1.36 -15.95 -13.35
CA GLN A 139 -2.23 -16.90 -12.66
C GLN A 139 -2.04 -16.84 -11.15
N ASN A 140 -0.79 -16.78 -10.67
CA ASN A 140 -0.50 -16.66 -9.24
C ASN A 140 -1.18 -15.44 -8.63
N LEU A 141 -1.18 -14.29 -9.33
CA LEU A 141 -1.86 -13.09 -8.85
C LEU A 141 -3.38 -13.27 -8.79
N LEU A 142 -3.97 -13.94 -9.79
CA LEU A 142 -5.41 -14.20 -9.83
C LEU A 142 -5.88 -15.22 -8.77
N ASP A 143 -5.00 -16.15 -8.40
CA ASP A 143 -5.29 -17.18 -7.40
C ASP A 143 -5.08 -16.70 -5.94
N THR A 144 -4.56 -15.47 -5.74
CA THR A 144 -4.31 -14.90 -4.40
C THR A 144 -5.57 -14.27 -3.77
N ASP A 145 -6.75 -14.87 -3.97
CA ASP A 145 -8.02 -14.45 -3.33
C ASP A 145 -8.00 -14.66 -1.79
#